data_AF-A0A9D7HB12-F1
#
_entry.id   AF-A0A9D7HB12-F1
#
_cell.length_a   1.000
_cell.length_b   1.000
_cell.length_c   1.000
_cell.angle_alpha   90.00
_cell.angle_beta   90.00
_cell.angle_gamma   90.00
#
_symmetry.space_group_name_H-M   'P 1'
#
loop_
_entity.id
_entity.type
_entity.pdbx_description
1 polymer ?
#
loop_
_entity_poly.entity_id
_entity_poly.type
_entity_poly.pdbx_seq_one_letter_code
_entity_poly.pdbx_strand_id
1 'polypeptide(L)'
;MPLRRSSFPFRTVHVIALVLCIAFLPWSTAFLSMAQMLLAANWFAEGIVKGTMKERLRSAFTTAPSLVFLSFLLLHVVGLLWTQDMAWGMDLGRILFPVLVFGAVLAGSPRLTHSELRIILLSGAWSAVACALFGVLFNKAAADDYRALSIFISHIRLALLLCIAVVVFLHYRSVKWWMNAAQYCGALLAVYFLDRLGSIQGFVILALIASVMLLRWSRRWGTVPRWALRISVAVVPIALVAAALALIDARHEPIPADLAARVEYTAGGERYYHDTTNTQTENGTHVWTYLAWGELRRAWLLRSDRTLDDPDDKGHPLWSTAVRYLASKGMRKDSVNVMALSDDDVRAIEHGMSNALHDQRGSIRVRMEEVLFELDLYRNKGLASGHSVTMRIEFQKAGWALAKANWLYGVGTGDTQRAFDAYYSSAQHARTAVATARAQRVPDAVDQFRRLRAVVVALHLVVARVQAWRMEATALHRLGDRLRRVVLHG
;
A
#
# COMPACT_ATOMS: atom_id res chain seq x y z
N MET A 1 -60.81 -14.07 1.64
CA MET A 1 -59.83 -13.03 2.03
C MET A 1 -58.43 -13.65 1.95
N PRO A 2 -57.67 -13.47 0.87
CA PRO A 2 -56.31 -14.01 0.82
C PRO A 2 -55.42 -13.15 1.71
N LEU A 3 -54.74 -13.79 2.66
CA LEU A 3 -53.74 -13.17 3.54
C LEU A 3 -52.76 -12.36 2.69
N ARG A 4 -52.71 -11.04 2.91
CA ARG A 4 -51.63 -10.18 2.42
C ARG A 4 -50.32 -10.82 2.87
N ARG A 5 -49.59 -11.47 1.95
CA ARG A 5 -48.18 -11.80 2.14
C ARG A 5 -47.50 -10.51 2.55
N SER A 6 -47.10 -10.39 3.81
CA SER A 6 -46.21 -9.33 4.26
C SER A 6 -45.00 -9.37 3.33
N SER A 7 -44.85 -8.34 2.50
CA SER A 7 -43.75 -8.27 1.54
C SER A 7 -42.47 -8.00 2.33
N PHE A 8 -41.80 -9.07 2.75
CA PHE A 8 -40.54 -8.97 3.46
C PHE A 8 -39.58 -8.05 2.66
N PRO A 9 -38.97 -7.03 3.28
CA PRO A 9 -38.21 -6.01 2.57
C PRO A 9 -36.80 -6.49 2.20
N PHE A 10 -36.71 -7.55 1.39
CA PHE A 10 -35.46 -8.19 0.96
C PHE A 10 -34.44 -7.20 0.39
N ARG A 11 -34.91 -6.17 -0.32
CA ARG A 11 -34.06 -5.13 -0.91
C ARG A 11 -33.38 -4.27 0.17
N THR A 12 -34.15 -3.86 1.19
CA THR A 12 -33.62 -3.07 2.30
C THR A 12 -32.58 -3.86 3.08
N VAL A 13 -32.87 -5.13 3.38
CA VAL A 13 -31.92 -6.04 4.06
C VAL A 13 -30.65 -6.24 3.22
N HIS A 14 -30.77 -6.38 1.90
CA HIS A 14 -29.63 -6.50 1.00
C HIS A 14 -28.72 -5.26 1.06
N VAL A 15 -29.30 -4.06 0.99
CA VAL A 15 -28.54 -2.80 1.06
C VAL A 15 -27.90 -2.62 2.44
N ILE A 16 -28.64 -2.91 3.53
CA ILE A 16 -28.09 -2.83 4.89
C ILE A 16 -26.92 -3.82 5.04
N ALA A 17 -27.04 -5.05 4.57
CA ALA A 17 -25.96 -6.03 4.64
C ALA A 17 -24.71 -5.57 3.87
N LEU A 18 -24.87 -4.93 2.70
CA LEU A 18 -23.76 -4.31 1.96
C LEU A 18 -23.13 -3.13 2.69
N VAL A 19 -23.95 -2.28 3.33
CA VAL A 19 -23.47 -1.18 4.19
C VAL A 19 -22.65 -1.74 5.35
N LEU A 20 -23.14 -2.78 6.02
CA LEU A 20 -22.39 -3.44 7.10
C LEU A 20 -21.08 -4.06 6.59
N CYS A 21 -21.09 -4.72 5.43
CA CYS A 21 -19.88 -5.28 4.83
C CYS A 21 -18.80 -4.21 4.63
N ILE A 22 -19.14 -3.09 3.99
CA ILE A 22 -18.15 -2.04 3.71
C ILE A 22 -17.77 -1.25 4.96
N ALA A 23 -18.71 -1.06 5.90
CA ALA A 23 -18.46 -0.37 7.14
C ALA A 23 -17.54 -1.18 8.07
N PHE A 24 -17.65 -2.51 8.15
CA PHE A 24 -16.78 -3.33 9.01
C PHE A 24 -15.45 -3.72 8.39
N LEU A 25 -15.27 -3.45 7.09
CA LEU A 25 -14.05 -3.78 6.37
C LEU A 25 -12.75 -3.24 7.02
N PRO A 26 -12.68 -2.01 7.57
CA PRO A 26 -11.50 -1.54 8.30
C PRO A 26 -11.44 -1.98 9.77
N TRP A 27 -12.52 -2.51 10.35
CA TRP A 27 -12.62 -2.81 11.80
C TRP A 27 -12.40 -4.28 12.16
N SER A 28 -12.96 -5.22 11.40
CA SER A 28 -12.87 -6.64 11.76
C SER A 28 -13.27 -7.56 10.61
N THR A 29 -12.46 -8.60 10.40
CA THR A 29 -12.78 -9.70 9.48
C THR A 29 -13.95 -10.55 9.96
N ALA A 30 -14.16 -10.64 11.29
CA ALA A 30 -15.28 -11.39 11.87
C ALA A 30 -16.63 -10.69 11.61
N PHE A 31 -16.73 -9.40 11.90
CA PHE A 31 -17.94 -8.62 11.59
C PHE A 31 -18.22 -8.54 10.09
N LEU A 32 -17.17 -8.44 9.27
CA LEU A 32 -17.31 -8.55 7.81
C LEU A 32 -17.89 -9.91 7.39
N SER A 33 -17.41 -11.01 7.97
CA SER A 33 -17.92 -12.36 7.66
C SER A 33 -19.38 -12.54 8.07
N MET A 34 -19.78 -12.01 9.24
CA MET A 34 -21.19 -12.03 9.67
C MET A 34 -22.09 -11.20 8.75
N ALA A 35 -21.64 -10.04 8.30
CA ALA A 35 -22.37 -9.23 7.33
C ALA A 35 -22.50 -9.93 5.96
N GLN A 36 -21.46 -10.64 5.52
CA GLN A 36 -21.49 -11.47 4.31
C GLN A 36 -22.46 -12.65 4.44
N MET A 37 -22.50 -13.32 5.59
CA MET A 37 -23.47 -14.39 5.86
C MET A 37 -24.90 -13.86 5.80
N LEU A 38 -25.18 -12.70 6.40
CA LEU A 38 -26.49 -12.05 6.31
C LEU A 38 -26.87 -11.72 4.85
N LEU A 39 -25.90 -11.21 4.08
CA LEU A 39 -26.08 -10.89 2.66
C LEU A 39 -26.44 -12.16 1.85
N ALA A 40 -25.72 -13.25 2.08
CA ALA A 40 -25.96 -14.54 1.42
C ALA A 40 -27.30 -15.14 1.84
N ALA A 41 -27.59 -15.18 3.14
CA ALA A 41 -28.85 -15.70 3.67
C ALA A 41 -30.07 -14.95 3.11
N ASN A 42 -29.99 -13.61 3.04
CA ASN A 42 -31.04 -12.80 2.44
C ASN A 42 -31.22 -13.08 0.93
N TRP A 43 -30.11 -13.28 0.20
CA TRP A 43 -30.16 -13.64 -1.22
C TRP A 43 -30.82 -15.01 -1.46
N PHE A 44 -30.50 -16.01 -0.64
CA PHE A 44 -31.14 -17.34 -0.66
C PHE A 44 -32.62 -17.26 -0.29
N ALA A 45 -32.97 -16.59 0.81
CA ALA A 45 -34.34 -16.45 1.27
C ALA A 45 -35.22 -15.75 0.23
N GLU A 46 -34.72 -14.68 -0.39
CA GLU A 46 -35.44 -13.99 -1.46
C GLU A 46 -35.65 -14.89 -2.69
N GLY A 47 -34.65 -15.69 -3.05
CA GLY A 47 -34.73 -16.64 -4.17
C GLY A 47 -35.79 -17.72 -3.96
N ILE A 48 -35.90 -18.25 -2.74
CA ILE A 48 -36.91 -19.26 -2.35
C ILE A 48 -38.31 -18.64 -2.34
N VAL A 49 -38.48 -17.51 -1.64
CA VAL A 49 -39.80 -16.87 -1.46
C VAL A 49 -40.39 -16.36 -2.78
N LYS A 50 -39.54 -15.88 -3.69
CA LYS A 50 -39.97 -15.39 -5.02
C LYS A 50 -39.98 -16.48 -6.10
N GLY A 51 -39.52 -17.69 -5.81
CA GLY A 51 -39.41 -18.77 -6.80
C GLY A 51 -38.40 -18.53 -7.94
N THR A 52 -37.53 -17.52 -7.82
CA THR A 52 -36.58 -17.09 -8.88
C THR A 52 -35.18 -17.70 -8.72
N MET A 53 -35.02 -18.69 -7.83
CA MET A 53 -33.71 -19.25 -7.48
C MET A 53 -32.95 -19.80 -8.71
N LYS A 54 -33.65 -20.49 -9.62
CA LYS A 54 -33.04 -21.05 -10.84
C LYS A 54 -32.47 -19.97 -11.76
N GLU A 55 -33.19 -18.86 -11.93
CA GLU A 55 -32.76 -17.72 -12.74
C GLU A 55 -31.60 -16.98 -12.09
N ARG A 56 -31.64 -16.79 -10.76
CA ARG A 56 -30.56 -16.16 -9.99
C ARG A 56 -29.27 -16.96 -9.98
N LEU A 57 -29.37 -18.27 -9.87
CA LEU A 57 -28.20 -19.14 -9.95
C LEU A 57 -27.64 -19.12 -11.37
N ARG A 58 -28.50 -19.17 -12.39
CA ARG A 58 -28.07 -19.03 -13.78
C ARG A 58 -27.37 -17.69 -14.03
N SER A 59 -27.90 -16.57 -13.55
CA SER A 59 -27.25 -15.26 -13.72
C SER A 59 -25.93 -15.17 -12.94
N ALA A 60 -25.86 -15.74 -11.73
CA ALA A 60 -24.62 -15.85 -10.97
C ALA A 60 -23.50 -16.55 -11.75
N PHE A 61 -23.81 -17.51 -12.62
CA PHE A 61 -22.82 -18.22 -13.44
C PHE A 61 -22.70 -17.74 -14.89
N THR A 62 -23.51 -16.78 -15.35
CA THR A 62 -23.53 -16.37 -16.78
C THR A 62 -23.22 -14.90 -17.02
N THR A 63 -23.25 -14.04 -16.00
CA THR A 63 -22.91 -12.62 -16.21
C THR A 63 -21.41 -12.43 -16.43
N ALA A 64 -21.03 -11.52 -17.33
CA ALA A 64 -19.62 -11.25 -17.63
C ALA A 64 -18.77 -10.93 -16.37
N PRO A 65 -19.22 -10.11 -15.41
CA PRO A 65 -18.44 -9.87 -14.18
C PRO A 65 -18.28 -11.11 -13.32
N SER A 66 -19.32 -11.95 -13.18
CA SER A 66 -19.24 -13.15 -12.36
C SER A 66 -18.39 -14.25 -13.00
N LEU A 67 -18.43 -14.36 -14.33
CA LEU A 67 -17.55 -15.26 -15.09
C LEU A 67 -16.07 -14.93 -14.90
N VAL A 68 -15.70 -13.64 -14.81
CA VAL A 68 -14.32 -13.23 -14.51
C VAL A 68 -13.91 -13.68 -13.11
N PHE A 69 -14.77 -13.51 -12.10
CA PHE A 69 -14.45 -13.98 -10.75
C PHE A 69 -14.38 -15.51 -10.68
N LEU A 70 -15.30 -16.19 -11.38
CA LEU A 70 -15.33 -17.64 -11.45
C LEU A 70 -14.10 -18.19 -12.18
N SER A 71 -13.59 -17.51 -13.20
CA SER A 71 -12.39 -17.96 -13.91
C SER A 71 -11.14 -17.93 -13.01
N PHE A 72 -11.01 -16.93 -12.12
CA PHE A 72 -9.92 -16.93 -11.13
C PHE A 72 -10.05 -18.07 -10.12
N LEU A 73 -11.28 -18.36 -9.67
CA LEU A 73 -11.52 -19.51 -8.78
C LEU A 73 -11.27 -20.83 -9.50
N LEU A 74 -11.68 -20.94 -10.77
CA LEU A 74 -11.46 -22.13 -11.58
C LEU A 74 -9.96 -22.35 -11.82
N LEU A 75 -9.20 -21.31 -12.16
CA LEU A 75 -7.75 -21.38 -12.26
C LEU A 75 -7.11 -21.80 -10.94
N HIS A 76 -7.64 -21.34 -9.81
CA HIS A 76 -7.21 -21.79 -8.48
C HIS A 76 -7.42 -23.30 -8.30
N VAL A 77 -8.63 -23.79 -8.59
CA VAL A 77 -8.99 -25.22 -8.47
C VAL A 77 -8.20 -26.08 -9.44
N VAL A 78 -8.06 -25.67 -10.70
CA VAL A 78 -7.27 -26.38 -11.70
C VAL A 78 -5.81 -26.48 -11.24
N GLY A 79 -5.26 -25.40 -10.67
CA GLY A 79 -3.91 -25.42 -10.11
C GLY A 79 -3.71 -26.35 -8.91
N LEU A 80 -4.79 -26.79 -8.24
CA LEU A 80 -4.69 -27.78 -7.16
C LEU A 80 -4.46 -29.20 -7.70
N LEU A 81 -4.75 -29.47 -8.98
CA LEU A 81 -4.63 -30.81 -9.57
C LEU A 81 -3.18 -31.35 -9.59
N TRP A 82 -2.19 -30.46 -9.65
CA TRP A 82 -0.77 -30.80 -9.61
C TRP A 82 -0.04 -30.17 -8.42
N THR A 83 -0.78 -29.80 -7.37
CA THR A 83 -0.24 -29.27 -6.12
C THR A 83 0.11 -30.40 -5.16
N GLN A 84 1.26 -30.32 -4.50
CA GLN A 84 1.66 -31.21 -3.42
C GLN A 84 1.20 -30.70 -2.04
N ASP A 85 1.29 -29.40 -1.77
CA ASP A 85 0.80 -28.79 -0.51
C ASP A 85 -0.68 -28.40 -0.61
N MET A 86 -1.54 -29.39 -0.33
CA MET A 86 -2.99 -29.18 -0.31
C MET A 86 -3.44 -28.28 0.85
N ALA A 87 -2.71 -28.26 1.97
CA ALA A 87 -3.08 -27.46 3.13
C ALA A 87 -3.00 -25.96 2.79
N TRP A 88 -1.90 -25.53 2.19
CA TRP A 88 -1.75 -24.15 1.69
C TRP A 88 -2.77 -23.84 0.58
N GLY A 89 -2.98 -24.77 -0.35
CA GLY A 89 -3.94 -24.59 -1.45
C GLY A 89 -5.38 -24.37 -0.98
N MET A 90 -5.81 -25.10 0.05
CA MET A 90 -7.14 -24.95 0.65
C MET A 90 -7.29 -23.67 1.48
N ASP A 91 -6.25 -23.27 2.21
CA ASP A 91 -6.26 -21.99 2.93
C ASP A 91 -6.34 -20.80 1.96
N LEU A 92 -5.67 -20.88 0.81
CA LEU A 92 -5.82 -19.88 -0.24
C LEU A 92 -7.26 -19.86 -0.80
N GLY A 93 -7.89 -21.02 -0.93
CA GLY A 93 -9.32 -21.14 -1.28
C GLY A 93 -10.21 -20.35 -0.31
N ARG A 94 -9.95 -20.45 1.02
CA ARG A 94 -10.64 -19.69 2.08
C ARG A 94 -10.69 -18.19 1.79
N ILE A 95 -9.59 -17.64 1.27
CA ILE A 95 -9.46 -16.21 0.94
C ILE A 95 -10.27 -15.85 -0.32
N LEU A 96 -10.45 -16.78 -1.26
CA LEU A 96 -11.21 -16.57 -2.49
C LEU A 96 -12.74 -16.74 -2.32
N PHE A 97 -13.21 -17.54 -1.36
CA PHE A 97 -14.66 -17.78 -1.18
C PHE A 97 -15.51 -16.52 -1.00
N PRO A 98 -15.11 -15.49 -0.22
CA PRO A 98 -15.88 -14.26 -0.12
C PRO A 98 -16.09 -13.56 -1.47
N VAL A 99 -15.12 -13.67 -2.38
CA VAL A 99 -15.22 -13.10 -3.74
C VAL A 99 -16.29 -13.81 -4.55
N LEU A 100 -16.42 -15.14 -4.40
CA LEU A 100 -17.50 -15.91 -5.00
C LEU A 100 -18.87 -15.49 -4.46
N VAL A 101 -18.98 -15.30 -3.14
CA VAL A 101 -20.23 -14.85 -2.50
C VAL A 101 -20.65 -13.48 -3.04
N PHE A 102 -19.76 -12.50 -3.06
CA PHE A 102 -20.07 -11.19 -3.63
C PHE A 102 -20.36 -11.26 -5.13
N GLY A 103 -19.58 -12.03 -5.89
CA GLY A 103 -19.77 -12.20 -7.33
C GLY A 103 -21.14 -12.79 -7.67
N ALA A 104 -21.53 -13.87 -6.99
CA ALA A 104 -22.81 -14.54 -7.20
C ALA A 104 -23.99 -13.68 -6.73
N VAL A 105 -23.89 -13.10 -5.53
CA VAL A 105 -24.97 -12.30 -4.95
C VAL A 105 -25.21 -11.02 -5.75
N LEU A 106 -24.15 -10.29 -6.14
CA LEU A 106 -24.29 -9.04 -6.91
C LEU A 106 -24.70 -9.27 -8.38
N ALA A 107 -24.41 -10.44 -8.95
CA ALA A 107 -24.88 -10.83 -10.28
C ALA A 107 -26.34 -11.30 -10.26
N GLY A 108 -26.75 -11.98 -9.19
CA GLY A 108 -28.11 -12.50 -9.00
C GLY A 108 -29.10 -11.49 -8.40
N SER A 109 -28.62 -10.38 -7.84
CA SER A 109 -29.49 -9.35 -7.25
C SER A 109 -29.84 -8.24 -8.26
N PRO A 110 -30.97 -7.53 -8.04
CA PRO A 110 -31.28 -6.33 -8.81
C PRO A 110 -30.16 -5.30 -8.71
N ARG A 111 -29.96 -4.53 -9.79
CA ARG A 111 -28.93 -3.48 -9.84
C ARG A 111 -29.18 -2.43 -8.74
N LEU A 112 -28.12 -2.07 -8.02
CA LEU A 112 -28.15 -0.99 -7.04
C LEU A 112 -28.49 0.34 -7.71
N THR A 113 -29.37 1.11 -7.09
CA THR A 113 -29.65 2.49 -7.48
C THR A 113 -28.51 3.42 -7.09
N HIS A 114 -28.47 4.59 -7.73
CA HIS A 114 -27.48 5.62 -7.41
C HIS A 114 -27.51 6.03 -5.94
N SER A 115 -28.69 6.12 -5.33
CA SER A 115 -28.85 6.46 -3.92
C SER A 115 -28.32 5.37 -2.99
N GLU A 116 -28.61 4.09 -3.28
CA GLU A 116 -28.11 2.94 -2.52
C GLU A 116 -26.58 2.86 -2.60
N LEU A 117 -26.01 2.99 -3.80
CA LEU A 117 -24.56 2.97 -4.00
C LEU A 117 -23.87 4.15 -3.28
N ARG A 118 -24.47 5.34 -3.32
CA ARG A 118 -23.98 6.52 -2.59
C ARG A 118 -23.92 6.26 -1.09
N ILE A 119 -24.96 5.65 -0.50
CA ILE A 119 -25.00 5.33 0.93
C ILE A 119 -23.91 4.31 1.26
N ILE A 120 -23.82 3.20 0.52
CA ILE A 120 -22.81 2.15 0.72
C ILE A 120 -21.40 2.76 0.71
N LEU A 121 -21.04 3.50 -0.34
CA LEU A 121 -19.69 4.05 -0.49
C LEU A 121 -19.37 5.12 0.57
N LEU A 122 -20.31 6.02 0.90
CA LEU A 122 -20.09 7.03 1.93
C LEU A 122 -19.97 6.42 3.33
N SER A 123 -20.76 5.39 3.65
CA SER A 123 -20.63 4.64 4.90
C SER A 123 -19.25 3.98 5.02
N GLY A 124 -18.76 3.37 3.94
CA GLY A 124 -17.40 2.83 3.89
C GLY A 124 -16.31 3.89 4.07
N ALA A 125 -16.43 5.02 3.38
CA ALA A 125 -15.47 6.12 3.45
C ALA A 125 -15.38 6.73 4.86
N TRP A 126 -16.53 7.03 5.47
CA TRP A 126 -16.57 7.53 6.85
C TRP A 126 -16.08 6.48 7.86
N SER A 127 -16.37 5.20 7.64
CA SER A 127 -15.87 4.13 8.51
C SER A 127 -14.35 4.01 8.46
N ALA A 128 -13.72 4.13 7.28
CA ALA A 128 -12.26 4.11 7.15
C ALA A 128 -11.60 5.29 7.88
N VAL A 129 -12.18 6.49 7.78
CA VAL A 129 -11.71 7.68 8.51
C VAL A 129 -11.93 7.51 10.02
N ALA A 130 -13.07 6.98 10.44
CA ALA A 130 -13.35 6.70 11.85
C ALA A 130 -12.39 5.67 12.45
N CYS A 131 -12.05 4.62 11.69
CA CYS A 131 -11.04 3.64 12.09
C CYS A 131 -9.66 4.29 12.28
N ALA A 132 -9.26 5.20 11.40
CA ALA A 132 -7.99 5.91 11.53
C ALA A 132 -7.98 6.89 12.71
N LEU A 133 -9.10 7.60 12.94
CA LEU A 133 -9.28 8.46 14.12
C LEU A 133 -9.20 7.66 15.42
N PHE A 134 -9.87 6.51 15.47
CA PHE A 134 -9.79 5.60 16.61
C PHE A 134 -8.34 5.18 16.89
N GLY A 135 -7.58 4.88 15.82
CA GLY A 135 -6.15 4.61 15.89
C GLY A 135 -5.35 5.71 16.61
N VAL A 136 -5.60 6.98 16.28
CA VAL A 136 -4.92 8.10 16.95
C VAL A 136 -5.39 8.31 18.39
N LEU A 137 -6.69 8.23 18.64
CA LEU A 137 -7.25 8.56 19.96
C LEU A 137 -6.87 7.55 21.04
N PHE A 138 -6.76 6.27 20.66
CA PHE A 138 -6.53 5.17 21.61
C PHE A 138 -5.09 4.66 21.62
N ASN A 139 -4.24 5.10 20.70
CA ASN A 139 -2.86 4.69 20.68
C ASN A 139 -1.95 5.73 21.35
N LYS A 140 -1.31 5.32 22.45
CA LYS A 140 -0.25 6.07 23.15
C LYS A 140 1.16 5.71 22.65
N ALA A 141 1.28 5.10 21.46
CA ALA A 141 2.57 4.73 20.89
C ALA A 141 3.48 5.95 20.75
N ALA A 142 4.77 5.74 21.01
CA ALA A 142 5.83 6.72 20.81
C ALA A 142 5.76 7.29 19.38
N ALA A 143 6.19 8.55 19.23
CA ALA A 143 6.04 9.36 18.03
C ALA A 143 6.55 8.70 16.72
N ASP A 144 7.38 7.66 16.83
CA ASP A 144 8.07 7.00 15.73
C ASP A 144 7.39 5.73 15.17
N ASP A 145 6.43 5.10 15.88
CA ASP A 145 5.77 3.89 15.38
C ASP A 145 4.48 4.19 14.61
N TYR A 146 4.66 4.67 13.39
CA TYR A 146 3.58 4.96 12.44
C TYR A 146 2.72 3.73 12.10
N ARG A 147 3.22 2.51 12.33
CA ARG A 147 2.49 1.27 12.05
C ARG A 147 1.45 0.98 13.13
N ALA A 148 1.68 1.47 14.34
CA ALA A 148 0.78 1.30 15.46
C ALA A 148 -0.56 2.05 15.27
N LEU A 149 -0.61 3.08 14.41
CA LEU A 149 -1.85 3.78 14.04
C LEU A 149 -2.92 2.84 13.45
N SER A 150 -2.53 1.74 12.80
CA SER A 150 -3.46 0.78 12.20
C SER A 150 -3.71 -0.39 13.16
N ILE A 151 -4.64 -0.22 14.11
CA ILE A 151 -4.90 -1.18 15.19
C ILE A 151 -5.57 -2.46 14.68
N PHE A 152 -6.65 -2.33 13.90
CA PHE A 152 -7.52 -3.45 13.54
C PHE A 152 -7.11 -4.18 12.25
N ILE A 153 -6.46 -3.46 11.35
CA ILE A 153 -6.13 -3.91 10.02
C ILE A 153 -4.73 -3.42 9.66
N SER A 154 -4.01 -4.11 8.78
CA SER A 154 -2.70 -3.67 8.30
C SER A 154 -2.75 -2.24 7.73
N HIS A 155 -1.76 -1.41 8.05
CA HIS A 155 -1.55 -0.07 7.52
C HIS A 155 -1.71 0.04 5.99
N ILE A 156 -1.26 -0.95 5.22
CA ILE A 156 -1.44 -0.98 3.75
C ILE A 156 -2.92 -1.07 3.35
N ARG A 157 -3.68 -1.98 3.98
CA ARG A 157 -5.12 -2.12 3.71
C ARG A 157 -5.87 -0.85 4.12
N LEU A 158 -5.55 -0.27 5.28
CA LEU A 158 -6.14 1.00 5.71
C LEU A 158 -5.82 2.14 4.72
N ALA A 159 -4.57 2.25 4.27
CA ALA A 159 -4.16 3.26 3.28
C ALA A 159 -4.96 3.13 1.97
N LEU A 160 -5.18 1.92 1.46
CA LEU A 160 -6.02 1.70 0.27
C LEU A 160 -7.47 2.16 0.48
N LEU A 161 -8.04 1.89 1.66
CA LEU A 161 -9.39 2.34 1.99
C LEU A 161 -9.50 3.84 2.13
N LEU A 162 -8.47 4.50 2.70
CA LEU A 162 -8.38 5.96 2.76
C LEU A 162 -8.26 6.58 1.36
N CYS A 163 -7.51 5.95 0.45
CA CYS A 163 -7.46 6.39 -0.96
C CYS A 163 -8.84 6.34 -1.62
N ILE A 164 -9.58 5.25 -1.40
CA ILE A 164 -10.97 5.13 -1.89
C ILE A 164 -11.86 6.18 -1.23
N ALA A 165 -11.72 6.43 0.08
CA ALA A 165 -12.49 7.43 0.81
C ALA A 165 -12.30 8.83 0.23
N VAL A 166 -11.06 9.24 -0.08
CA VAL A 166 -10.75 10.52 -0.74
C VAL A 166 -11.53 10.66 -2.05
N VAL A 167 -11.48 9.63 -2.90
CA VAL A 167 -12.19 9.64 -4.19
C VAL A 167 -13.69 9.72 -3.99
N VAL A 168 -14.25 8.96 -3.05
CA VAL A 168 -15.68 8.93 -2.73
C VAL A 168 -16.17 10.30 -2.24
N PHE A 169 -15.43 10.94 -1.33
CA PHE A 169 -15.78 12.26 -0.81
C PHE A 169 -15.73 13.35 -1.90
N LEU A 170 -14.76 13.28 -2.80
CA LEU A 170 -14.66 14.25 -3.91
C LEU A 170 -15.73 14.00 -5.00
N HIS A 171 -16.09 12.74 -5.22
CA HIS A 171 -17.04 12.33 -6.26
C HIS A 171 -18.50 12.64 -5.90
N TYR A 172 -18.94 12.30 -4.68
CA TYR A 172 -20.35 12.43 -4.28
C TYR A 172 -20.65 13.77 -3.64
N ARG A 173 -21.16 14.72 -4.44
CA ARG A 173 -21.64 16.01 -3.93
C ARG A 173 -23.06 15.94 -3.37
N SER A 174 -23.28 16.69 -2.30
CA SER A 174 -24.58 16.93 -1.70
C SER A 174 -25.10 18.32 -2.06
N VAL A 175 -26.43 18.48 -1.99
CA VAL A 175 -27.11 19.78 -2.18
C VAL A 175 -26.79 20.73 -1.02
N LYS A 176 -26.67 20.19 0.20
CA LYS A 176 -26.38 20.96 1.40
C LYS A 176 -24.88 21.25 1.52
N TRP A 177 -24.51 22.52 1.64
CA TRP A 177 -23.11 22.96 1.69
C TRP A 177 -22.34 22.34 2.87
N TRP A 178 -22.97 22.21 4.04
CA TRP A 178 -22.32 21.63 5.23
C TRP A 178 -21.95 20.16 5.07
N MET A 179 -22.73 19.39 4.29
CA MET A 179 -22.39 18.00 3.97
C MET A 179 -21.17 17.94 3.06
N ASN A 180 -21.07 18.86 2.09
CA ASN A 180 -19.89 18.96 1.23
C ASN A 180 -18.66 19.39 2.06
N ALA A 181 -18.82 20.36 2.96
CA ALA A 181 -17.76 20.78 3.88
C ALA A 181 -17.27 19.61 4.74
N ALA A 182 -18.18 18.81 5.30
CA ALA A 182 -17.83 17.61 6.06
C ALA A 182 -17.08 16.57 5.20
N GLN A 183 -17.53 16.32 3.96
CA GLN A 183 -16.84 15.41 3.03
C GLN A 183 -15.44 15.92 2.66
N TYR A 184 -15.27 17.22 2.42
CA TYR A 184 -13.96 17.81 2.17
C TYR A 184 -13.03 17.71 3.37
N CYS A 185 -13.56 17.97 4.57
CA CYS A 185 -12.83 17.75 5.82
C CYS A 185 -12.43 16.28 5.95
N GLY A 186 -13.33 15.33 5.68
CA GLY A 186 -13.05 13.90 5.66
C GLY A 186 -11.99 13.51 4.64
N ALA A 187 -11.97 14.13 3.46
CA ALA A 187 -10.93 13.91 2.44
C ALA A 187 -9.56 14.43 2.89
N LEU A 188 -9.51 15.65 3.46
CA LEU A 188 -8.28 16.21 4.02
C LEU A 188 -7.75 15.36 5.17
N LEU A 189 -8.63 14.91 6.04
CA LEU A 189 -8.29 14.02 7.15
C LEU A 189 -7.77 12.65 6.66
N ALA A 190 -8.36 12.09 5.61
CA ALA A 190 -7.86 10.88 4.99
C ALA A 190 -6.45 11.06 4.36
N VAL A 191 -6.18 12.20 3.73
CA VAL A 191 -4.84 12.55 3.22
C VAL A 191 -3.85 12.72 4.38
N TYR A 192 -4.24 13.40 5.45
CA TYR A 192 -3.44 13.54 6.66
C TYR A 192 -3.08 12.18 7.27
N PHE A 193 -4.03 11.24 7.34
CA PHE A 193 -3.74 9.89 7.82
C PHE A 193 -2.84 9.09 6.88
N LEU A 194 -2.91 9.31 5.56
CA LEU A 194 -1.98 8.69 4.62
C LEU A 194 -0.54 9.17 4.86
N ASP A 195 -0.35 10.45 5.16
CA ASP A 195 0.95 11.02 5.56
C ASP A 195 1.43 10.44 6.88
N ARG A 196 0.59 10.43 7.93
CA ARG A 196 0.96 9.85 9.24
C ARG A 196 1.25 8.35 9.19
N LEU A 197 0.64 7.61 8.27
CA LEU A 197 0.95 6.19 8.03
C LEU A 197 2.25 5.97 7.23
N GLY A 198 2.94 7.02 6.77
CA GLY A 198 4.15 6.92 5.95
C GLY A 198 3.93 6.18 4.62
N SER A 199 2.69 6.17 4.09
CA SER A 199 2.32 5.29 2.98
C SER A 199 2.61 5.91 1.62
N ILE A 200 3.86 5.83 1.16
CA ILE A 200 4.28 6.25 -0.20
C ILE A 200 3.37 5.63 -1.27
N GLN A 201 3.00 4.37 -1.09
CA GLN A 201 2.16 3.61 -2.03
C GLN A 201 0.75 4.22 -2.17
N GLY A 202 0.18 4.69 -1.06
CA GLY A 202 -1.12 5.36 -1.05
C GLY A 202 -1.09 6.64 -1.90
N PHE A 203 -0.03 7.45 -1.75
CA PHE A 203 0.15 8.65 -2.57
C PHE A 203 0.35 8.33 -4.06
N VAL A 204 1.12 7.29 -4.39
CA VAL A 204 1.27 6.83 -5.78
C VAL A 204 -0.09 6.43 -6.38
N ILE A 205 -0.93 5.72 -5.62
CA ILE A 205 -2.27 5.32 -6.06
C ILE A 205 -3.19 6.52 -6.24
N LEU A 206 -3.18 7.48 -5.30
CA LEU A 206 -3.94 8.73 -5.44
C LEU A 206 -3.48 9.53 -6.67
N ALA A 207 -2.17 9.65 -6.89
CA ALA A 207 -1.61 10.32 -8.06
C ALA A 207 -2.03 9.62 -9.36
N LEU A 208 -2.04 8.28 -9.39
CA LEU A 208 -2.53 7.51 -10.54
C LEU A 208 -4.03 7.76 -10.79
N ILE A 209 -4.87 7.70 -9.75
CA ILE A 209 -6.31 7.95 -9.89
C ILE A 209 -6.56 9.39 -10.36
N ALA A 210 -5.89 10.38 -9.74
CA ALA A 210 -5.96 11.78 -10.14
C ALA A 210 -5.52 11.97 -11.60
N SER A 211 -4.42 11.33 -12.01
CA SER A 211 -3.94 11.35 -13.39
C SER A 211 -4.99 10.81 -14.36
N VAL A 212 -5.61 9.66 -14.08
CA VAL A 212 -6.68 9.10 -14.93
C VAL A 212 -7.90 10.03 -14.97
N MET A 213 -8.29 10.63 -13.85
CA MET A 213 -9.41 11.58 -13.80
C MET A 213 -9.12 12.85 -14.60
N LEU A 214 -7.92 13.40 -14.49
CA LEU A 214 -7.45 14.57 -15.24
C LEU A 214 -7.38 14.28 -16.74
N LEU A 215 -6.82 13.13 -17.14
CA LEU A 215 -6.77 12.69 -18.54
C LEU A 215 -8.16 12.49 -19.16
N ARG A 216 -9.15 12.12 -18.35
CA ARG A 216 -10.55 12.05 -18.79
C ARG A 216 -11.19 13.42 -18.90
N TRP A 217 -10.93 14.29 -17.93
CA TRP A 217 -11.48 15.64 -17.91
C TRP A 217 -10.96 16.49 -19.06
N SER A 218 -9.67 16.35 -19.41
CA SER A 218 -9.04 17.07 -20.52
C SER A 218 -9.60 16.74 -21.90
N ARG A 219 -10.42 15.70 -22.04
CA ARG A 219 -11.17 15.44 -23.28
C ARG A 219 -12.16 16.58 -23.61
N ARG A 220 -12.54 17.39 -22.63
CA ARG A 220 -13.41 18.57 -22.80
C ARG A 220 -12.63 19.84 -23.16
N TRP A 221 -11.30 19.81 -23.10
CA TRP A 221 -10.45 20.96 -23.36
C TRP A 221 -10.09 21.05 -24.85
N GLY A 222 -9.61 22.22 -25.28
CA GLY A 222 -9.06 22.40 -26.63
C GLY A 222 -7.85 21.50 -26.90
N THR A 223 -7.48 21.34 -28.17
CA THR A 223 -6.44 20.38 -28.61
C THR A 223 -5.09 20.61 -27.92
N VAL A 224 -4.63 21.86 -27.83
CA VAL A 224 -3.34 22.23 -27.24
C VAL A 224 -3.26 21.87 -25.73
N PRO A 225 -4.12 22.40 -24.84
CA PRO A 225 -4.03 22.08 -23.40
C PRO A 225 -4.30 20.60 -23.10
N ARG A 226 -5.08 19.91 -23.94
CA ARG A 226 -5.29 18.46 -23.82
C ARG A 226 -4.01 17.66 -24.05
N TRP A 227 -3.26 17.97 -25.10
CA TRP A 227 -2.01 17.27 -25.41
C TRP A 227 -0.89 17.65 -24.45
N ALA A 228 -0.80 18.92 -24.05
CA ALA A 228 0.12 19.36 -23.01
C ALA A 228 -0.03 18.54 -21.72
N LEU A 229 -1.26 18.43 -21.18
CA LEU A 229 -1.52 17.63 -19.97
C LEU A 229 -1.16 16.14 -20.16
N ARG A 230 -1.48 15.56 -21.31
CA ARG A 230 -1.17 14.14 -21.60
C ARG A 230 0.31 13.86 -21.60
N ILE A 231 1.09 14.76 -22.22
CA ILE A 231 2.54 14.69 -22.23
C ILE A 231 3.06 14.88 -20.81
N SER A 232 2.58 15.87 -20.06
CA SER A 232 2.99 16.08 -18.66
C SER A 232 2.74 14.85 -17.78
N VAL A 233 1.55 14.24 -17.86
CA VAL A 233 1.21 13.04 -17.07
C VAL A 233 2.12 11.84 -17.42
N ALA A 234 2.61 11.76 -18.66
CA ALA A 234 3.56 10.71 -19.07
C ALA A 234 5.02 11.03 -18.72
N VAL A 235 5.44 12.28 -18.90
CA VAL A 235 6.85 12.71 -18.75
C VAL A 235 7.22 12.95 -17.29
N VAL A 236 6.33 13.53 -16.47
CA VAL A 236 6.64 13.86 -15.07
C VAL A 236 7.05 12.64 -14.25
N PRO A 237 6.34 11.49 -14.29
CA PRO A 237 6.78 10.29 -13.57
C PRO A 237 8.17 9.79 -14.02
N ILE A 238 8.46 9.85 -15.32
CA ILE A 238 9.76 9.45 -15.88
C ILE A 238 10.85 10.40 -15.38
N ALA A 239 10.59 11.70 -15.40
CA ALA A 239 11.51 12.72 -14.91
C ALA A 239 11.77 12.58 -13.40
N LEU A 240 10.75 12.26 -12.60
CA LEU A 240 10.90 12.00 -11.16
C LEU A 240 11.76 10.76 -10.89
N VAL A 241 11.56 9.69 -11.65
CA VAL A 241 12.41 8.48 -11.54
C VAL A 241 13.84 8.79 -11.95
N ALA A 242 14.04 9.49 -13.07
CA ALA A 242 15.36 9.91 -13.53
C ALA A 242 16.06 10.82 -12.52
N ALA A 243 15.34 11.78 -11.92
CA ALA A 243 15.85 12.64 -10.86
C ALA A 243 16.19 11.85 -9.60
N ALA A 244 15.38 10.85 -9.22
CA ALA A 244 15.69 9.98 -8.09
C ALA A 244 16.95 9.16 -8.32
N LEU A 245 17.13 8.61 -9.53
CA LEU A 245 18.36 7.90 -9.92
C LEU A 245 19.56 8.84 -9.93
N ALA A 246 19.42 10.05 -10.49
CA ALA A 246 20.47 11.06 -10.48
C ALA A 246 20.82 11.51 -9.05
N LEU A 247 19.85 11.61 -8.14
CA LEU A 247 20.09 11.89 -6.72
C LEU A 247 20.79 10.73 -6.02
N ILE A 248 20.50 9.49 -6.39
CA ILE A 248 21.24 8.32 -5.89
C ILE A 248 22.68 8.39 -6.39
N ASP A 249 22.90 8.63 -7.69
CA ASP A 249 24.24 8.75 -8.27
C ASP A 249 25.02 9.94 -7.66
N ALA A 250 24.36 11.09 -7.45
CA ALA A 250 24.97 12.26 -6.81
C ALA A 250 25.30 12.04 -5.32
N ARG A 251 24.64 11.09 -4.63
CA ARG A 251 25.00 10.71 -3.26
C ARG A 251 26.26 9.83 -3.19
N HIS A 252 26.67 9.24 -4.32
CA HIS A 252 27.92 8.50 -4.44
C HIS A 252 29.09 9.43 -4.77
N GLU A 253 29.19 10.58 -4.09
CA GLU A 253 30.42 11.36 -4.21
C GLU A 253 31.59 10.47 -3.78
N PRO A 254 32.62 10.30 -4.64
CA PRO A 254 33.75 9.49 -4.28
C PRO A 254 34.45 10.14 -3.08
N ILE A 255 34.75 9.33 -2.07
CA ILE A 255 35.58 9.77 -0.95
C ILE A 255 36.91 10.26 -1.55
N PRO A 256 37.42 11.43 -1.16
CA PRO A 256 38.69 11.95 -1.68
C PRO A 256 39.77 10.87 -1.60
N ALA A 257 40.40 10.55 -2.73
CA ALA A 257 41.32 9.41 -2.85
C ALA A 257 42.56 9.56 -1.95
N ASP A 258 42.91 10.80 -1.60
CA ASP A 258 43.99 11.15 -0.69
C ASP A 258 43.62 10.93 0.79
N LEU A 259 42.33 10.81 1.14
CA LEU A 259 41.89 10.70 2.53
C LEU A 259 42.46 9.46 3.24
N ALA A 260 42.59 8.33 2.54
CA ALA A 260 43.22 7.12 3.11
C ALA A 260 44.73 7.31 3.36
N ALA A 261 45.37 8.21 2.60
CA ALA A 261 46.79 8.52 2.75
C ALA A 261 47.05 9.57 3.85
N ARG A 262 46.03 10.32 4.27
CA ARG A 262 46.14 11.27 5.39
C ARG A 262 46.27 10.51 6.71
N VAL A 263 47.44 10.62 7.34
CA VAL A 263 47.64 10.09 8.69
C VAL A 263 47.22 11.18 9.69
N GLU A 264 45.92 11.26 9.93
CA GLU A 264 45.35 12.16 10.95
C GLU A 264 45.14 11.42 12.27
N TYR A 265 45.41 12.12 13.37
CA TYR A 265 45.18 11.64 14.73
C TYR A 265 44.10 12.49 15.41
N THR A 266 43.36 11.87 16.32
CA THR A 266 42.41 12.54 17.20
C THR A 266 43.13 13.38 18.26
N ALA A 267 42.38 14.22 18.98
CA ALA A 267 42.90 14.90 20.18
C ALA A 267 43.31 13.92 21.29
N GLY A 268 42.73 12.71 21.32
CA GLY A 268 43.09 11.64 22.25
C GLY A 268 44.23 10.72 21.79
N GLY A 269 44.83 11.00 20.62
CA GLY A 269 46.01 10.31 20.09
C GLY A 269 45.72 9.02 19.30
N GLU A 270 44.47 8.66 19.07
CA GLU A 270 44.10 7.54 18.21
C GLU A 270 44.17 7.94 16.72
N ARG A 271 44.63 7.03 15.87
CA ARG A 271 44.66 7.25 14.42
C ARG A 271 43.26 7.09 13.85
N TYR A 272 42.84 8.03 13.00
CA TYR A 272 41.58 7.89 12.30
C TYR A 272 41.59 6.73 11.29
N TYR A 273 40.56 5.90 11.39
CA TYR A 273 40.21 4.89 10.40
C TYR A 273 39.27 5.48 9.35
N HIS A 274 39.51 5.14 8.09
CA HIS A 274 38.71 5.55 6.94
C HIS A 274 38.45 4.33 6.06
N ASP A 275 37.18 3.97 5.88
CA ASP A 275 36.77 3.01 4.86
C ASP A 275 36.44 3.76 3.57
N THR A 276 37.39 3.75 2.62
CA THR A 276 37.23 4.39 1.30
C THR A 276 36.39 3.57 0.33
N THR A 277 36.01 2.34 0.68
CA THR A 277 35.18 1.48 -0.18
C THR A 277 33.68 1.74 0.01
N ASN A 278 33.30 2.32 1.14
CA ASN A 278 31.91 2.52 1.51
C ASN A 278 31.51 4.00 1.42
N THR A 279 30.89 4.37 0.31
CA THR A 279 30.50 5.76 -0.02
C THR A 279 29.24 6.24 0.70
N GLN A 280 28.73 5.50 1.69
CA GLN A 280 27.51 5.88 2.41
C GLN A 280 27.64 7.29 3.02
N THR A 281 26.64 8.13 2.77
CA THR A 281 26.55 9.49 3.32
C THR A 281 25.28 9.70 4.16
N GLU A 282 25.41 10.50 5.22
CA GLU A 282 24.30 11.03 6.02
C GLU A 282 24.35 12.56 5.96
N ASN A 283 23.28 13.20 5.47
CA ASN A 283 23.22 14.66 5.26
C ASN A 283 24.43 15.26 4.50
N GLY A 284 25.04 14.49 3.59
CA GLY A 284 26.21 14.92 2.81
C GLY A 284 27.57 14.63 3.45
N THR A 285 27.60 14.04 4.65
CA THR A 285 28.85 13.62 5.32
C THR A 285 29.06 12.12 5.18
N HIS A 286 30.28 11.70 4.84
CA HIS A 286 30.61 10.27 4.78
C HIS A 286 30.55 9.61 6.17
N VAL A 287 29.82 8.50 6.24
CA VAL A 287 29.60 7.78 7.50
C VAL A 287 30.89 7.10 7.96
N TRP A 288 31.60 6.46 7.03
CA TRP A 288 32.73 5.58 7.32
C TRP A 288 34.10 6.25 7.25
N THR A 289 34.14 7.57 7.49
CA THR A 289 35.38 8.35 7.57
C THR A 289 35.55 9.00 8.94
N TYR A 290 36.81 9.21 9.32
CA TYR A 290 37.22 9.81 10.59
C TYR A 290 36.68 9.03 11.81
N LEU A 291 36.94 7.73 11.86
CA LEU A 291 36.56 6.87 12.99
C LEU A 291 37.73 6.58 13.92
N ALA A 292 37.55 6.87 15.21
CA ALA A 292 38.45 6.45 16.28
C ALA A 292 37.70 5.48 17.20
N TRP A 293 37.72 4.19 16.86
CA TRP A 293 36.87 3.18 17.50
C TRP A 293 37.16 3.01 18.99
N GLY A 294 38.43 3.07 19.40
CA GLY A 294 38.83 2.91 20.80
C GLY A 294 38.36 4.07 21.67
N GLU A 295 38.50 5.29 21.18
CA GLU A 295 37.98 6.51 21.80
C GLU A 295 36.46 6.54 21.83
N LEU A 296 35.80 6.19 20.71
CA LEU A 296 34.34 6.17 20.62
C LEU A 296 33.74 5.23 21.68
N ARG A 297 34.29 4.02 21.81
CA ARG A 297 33.85 3.03 22.80
C ARG A 297 34.06 3.51 24.24
N ARG A 298 35.22 4.10 24.54
CA ARG A 298 35.53 4.60 25.88
C ARG A 298 34.67 5.82 26.25
N ALA A 299 34.51 6.77 25.32
CA ALA A 299 33.74 7.99 25.55
C ALA A 299 32.24 7.69 25.67
N TRP A 300 31.72 6.72 24.92
CA TRP A 300 30.31 6.36 24.99
C TRP A 300 29.90 5.83 26.37
N LEU A 301 30.74 5.01 27.00
CA LEU A 301 30.52 4.49 28.36
C LEU A 301 30.44 5.60 29.43
N LEU A 302 30.92 6.82 29.13
CA LEU A 302 30.80 7.97 30.02
C LEU A 302 29.50 8.75 29.83
N ARG A 303 28.79 8.53 28.72
CA ARG A 303 27.58 9.27 28.34
C ARG A 303 26.30 8.42 28.40
N SER A 304 26.42 7.10 28.28
CA SER A 304 25.31 6.16 28.22
C SER A 304 25.57 4.97 29.14
N ASP A 305 24.50 4.45 29.76
CA ASP A 305 24.53 3.21 30.54
C ASP A 305 24.60 1.96 29.64
N ARG A 306 24.35 2.11 28.33
CA ARG A 306 24.42 1.04 27.33
C ARG A 306 25.75 1.06 26.62
N THR A 307 26.29 -0.13 26.33
CA THR A 307 27.50 -0.26 25.53
C THR A 307 27.18 -0.10 24.05
N LEU A 308 28.16 0.29 23.23
CA LEU A 308 27.98 0.42 21.78
C LEU A 308 27.68 -0.93 21.08
N ASP A 309 27.97 -2.07 21.70
CA ASP A 309 27.66 -3.39 21.14
C ASP A 309 26.25 -3.86 21.49
N ASP A 310 25.56 -3.18 22.42
CA ASP A 310 24.18 -3.46 22.75
C ASP A 310 23.24 -3.08 21.59
N PRO A 311 22.06 -3.70 21.50
CA PRO A 311 21.03 -3.25 20.58
C PRO A 311 20.42 -1.92 21.03
N ASP A 312 20.13 -1.06 20.05
CA ASP A 312 19.22 0.08 20.23
C ASP A 312 17.77 -0.40 20.38
N ASP A 313 16.85 0.51 20.69
CA ASP A 313 15.44 0.16 20.88
C ASP A 313 14.74 -0.37 19.60
N LYS A 314 15.37 -0.18 18.43
CA LYS A 314 14.91 -0.73 17.14
C LYS A 314 15.55 -2.09 16.83
N GLY A 315 16.43 -2.58 17.69
CA GLY A 315 17.14 -3.86 17.55
C GLY A 315 18.35 -3.80 16.61
N HIS A 316 18.80 -2.61 16.22
CA HIS A 316 20.05 -2.43 15.47
C HIS A 316 21.24 -2.29 16.42
N PRO A 317 22.46 -2.65 16.01
CA PRO A 317 23.64 -2.43 16.84
C PRO A 317 23.86 -0.93 17.10
N LEU A 318 23.97 -0.54 18.38
CA LEU A 318 24.03 0.87 18.80
C LEU A 318 25.21 1.62 18.16
N TRP A 319 26.36 0.95 17.99
CA TRP A 319 27.53 1.52 17.31
C TRP A 319 27.21 2.02 15.90
N SER A 320 26.37 1.29 15.15
CA SER A 320 25.99 1.66 13.79
C SER A 320 25.10 2.90 13.80
N THR A 321 24.18 2.98 14.76
CA THR A 321 23.31 4.13 14.95
C THR A 321 24.12 5.36 15.37
N ALA A 322 25.03 5.23 16.33
CA ALA A 322 25.86 6.32 16.84
C ALA A 322 26.79 6.92 15.76
N VAL A 323 27.47 6.06 14.98
CA VAL A 323 28.37 6.51 13.90
C VAL A 323 27.61 7.27 12.81
N ARG A 324 26.41 6.79 12.43
CA ARG A 324 25.54 7.48 11.46
C ARG A 324 24.99 8.79 12.03
N TYR A 325 24.61 8.81 13.31
CA TYR A 325 24.11 10.01 13.96
C TYR A 325 25.16 11.13 14.01
N LEU A 326 26.39 10.81 14.43
CA LEU A 326 27.52 11.75 14.40
C LEU A 326 27.82 12.23 12.98
N ALA A 327 27.80 11.33 11.99
CA ALA A 327 27.93 11.71 10.58
C ALA A 327 26.82 12.69 10.15
N SER A 328 25.58 12.46 10.57
CA SER A 328 24.44 13.31 10.22
C SER A 328 24.56 14.75 10.76
N LYS A 329 25.33 14.95 11.84
CA LYS A 329 25.70 16.27 12.40
C LYS A 329 26.97 16.87 11.77
N GLY A 330 27.62 16.17 10.84
CA GLY A 330 28.90 16.59 10.27
C GLY A 330 30.08 16.41 11.21
N MET A 331 29.93 15.63 12.29
CA MET A 331 30.94 15.43 13.32
C MET A 331 31.89 14.27 12.98
N ARG A 332 33.13 14.38 13.47
CA ARG A 332 34.10 13.26 13.47
C ARG A 332 33.72 12.27 14.58
N LYS A 333 34.08 10.99 14.43
CA LYS A 333 33.66 9.92 15.35
C LYS A 333 34.78 9.66 16.35
N ASP A 334 35.02 10.66 17.19
CA ASP A 334 36.05 10.71 18.22
C ASP A 334 35.47 10.98 19.62
N SER A 335 36.32 10.93 20.65
CA SER A 335 35.91 11.18 22.03
C SER A 335 35.36 12.60 22.24
N VAL A 336 35.95 13.62 21.60
CA VAL A 336 35.57 15.03 21.76
C VAL A 336 34.14 15.27 21.29
N ASN A 337 33.80 14.76 20.10
CA ASN A 337 32.46 14.94 19.53
C ASN A 337 31.41 14.10 20.25
N VAL A 338 31.75 12.92 20.79
CA VAL A 338 30.85 12.15 21.66
C VAL A 338 30.53 12.92 22.94
N MET A 339 31.54 13.53 23.57
CA MET A 339 31.33 14.34 24.78
C MET A 339 30.56 15.63 24.49
N ALA A 340 30.59 16.13 23.25
CA ALA A 340 29.81 17.30 22.81
C ALA A 340 28.33 16.99 22.52
N LEU A 341 27.92 15.72 22.51
CA LEU A 341 26.50 15.35 22.36
C LEU A 341 25.68 15.82 23.56
N SER A 342 24.50 16.38 23.29
CA SER A 342 23.52 16.68 24.33
C SER A 342 22.85 15.41 24.84
N ASP A 343 22.21 15.47 26.01
CA ASP A 343 21.52 14.30 26.57
C ASP A 343 20.33 13.85 25.71
N ASP A 344 19.69 14.78 24.98
CA ASP A 344 18.68 14.45 23.98
C ASP A 344 19.27 13.65 22.81
N ASP A 345 20.50 13.96 22.39
CA ASP A 345 21.17 13.22 21.32
C ASP A 345 21.52 11.80 21.74
N VAL A 346 21.97 11.62 22.99
CA VAL A 346 22.29 10.28 23.52
C VAL A 346 21.02 9.43 23.56
N ARG A 347 19.91 9.98 24.08
CA ARG A 347 18.60 9.31 24.04
C ARG A 347 18.14 9.01 22.62
N ALA A 348 18.33 9.94 21.68
CA ALA A 348 17.99 9.73 20.27
C ALA A 348 18.73 8.53 19.68
N ILE A 349 20.04 8.42 19.94
CA ILE A 349 20.87 7.30 19.48
C ILE A 349 20.41 5.99 20.13
N GLU A 350 20.13 5.97 21.44
CA GLU A 350 19.60 4.80 22.16
C GLU A 350 18.23 4.34 21.62
N HIS A 351 17.39 5.28 21.20
CA HIS A 351 16.11 5.03 20.55
C HIS A 351 16.24 4.61 19.07
N GLY A 352 17.46 4.46 18.55
CA GLY A 352 17.69 4.02 17.17
C GLY A 352 17.49 5.13 16.13
N MET A 353 17.70 6.40 16.50
CA MET A 353 17.73 7.49 15.53
C MET A 353 19.13 7.62 14.94
N SER A 354 19.27 7.45 13.63
CA SER A 354 20.55 7.57 12.93
C SER A 354 20.80 8.94 12.31
N ASN A 355 19.83 9.86 12.39
CA ASN A 355 19.92 11.19 11.78
C ASN A 355 19.40 12.27 12.74
N ALA A 356 20.21 13.28 13.02
CA ALA A 356 19.86 14.37 13.94
C ALA A 356 18.73 15.28 13.44
N LEU A 357 18.40 15.24 12.14
CA LEU A 357 17.31 16.00 11.54
C LEU A 357 16.01 15.20 11.44
N HIS A 358 15.89 14.07 12.15
CA HIS A 358 14.71 13.20 12.09
C HIS A 358 13.42 13.95 12.47
N ASP A 359 13.41 14.62 13.62
CA ASP A 359 12.22 15.31 14.15
C ASP A 359 11.81 16.56 13.38
N GLN A 360 12.75 17.14 12.61
CA GLN A 360 12.51 18.34 11.81
C GLN A 360 11.94 18.02 10.41
N ARG A 361 11.87 16.74 10.03
CA ARG A 361 11.43 16.28 8.70
C ARG A 361 10.03 15.66 8.79
N GLY A 362 9.16 15.99 7.85
CA GLY A 362 7.85 15.35 7.73
C GLY A 362 7.97 13.84 7.45
N SER A 363 6.97 13.04 7.87
CA SER A 363 7.00 11.56 7.81
C SER A 363 7.30 11.02 6.41
N ILE A 364 6.71 11.62 5.36
CA ILE A 364 7.00 11.23 3.97
C ILE A 364 8.46 11.45 3.60
N ARG A 365 9.08 12.54 4.05
CA ARG A 365 10.48 12.85 3.73
C ARG A 365 11.42 11.84 4.38
N VAL A 366 11.18 11.52 5.65
CA VAL A 366 11.89 10.46 6.36
C VAL A 366 11.78 9.14 5.61
N ARG A 367 10.56 8.79 5.17
CA ARG A 367 10.33 7.56 4.40
C ARG A 367 11.01 7.56 3.03
N MET A 368 11.06 8.71 2.35
CA MET A 368 11.78 8.85 1.07
C MET A 368 13.29 8.65 1.26
N GLU A 369 13.87 9.24 2.29
CA GLU A 369 15.29 9.09 2.63
C GLU A 369 15.63 7.65 3.00
N GLU A 370 14.75 7.00 3.76
CA GLU A 370 14.86 5.57 4.05
C GLU A 370 14.87 4.76 2.75
N VAL A 371 13.90 4.97 1.85
CA VAL A 371 13.84 4.28 0.55
C VAL A 371 15.10 4.52 -0.31
N LEU A 372 15.62 5.74 -0.33
CA LEU A 372 16.87 6.04 -1.04
C LEU A 372 18.05 5.27 -0.45
N PHE A 373 18.14 5.20 0.89
CA PHE A 373 19.13 4.38 1.59
C PHE A 373 18.95 2.88 1.31
N GLU A 374 17.71 2.37 1.30
CA GLU A 374 17.43 0.96 0.94
C GLU A 374 17.98 0.64 -0.46
N LEU A 375 17.72 1.52 -1.44
CA LEU A 375 18.14 1.34 -2.83
C LEU A 375 19.66 1.40 -2.99
N ASP A 376 20.32 2.30 -2.26
CA ASP A 376 21.78 2.42 -2.23
C ASP A 376 22.44 1.15 -1.68
N LEU A 377 21.97 0.68 -0.52
CA LEU A 377 22.44 -0.55 0.12
C LEU A 377 22.29 -1.77 -0.80
N TYR A 378 21.16 -1.85 -1.51
CA TYR A 378 20.87 -2.92 -2.44
C TYR A 378 21.78 -2.89 -3.68
N ARG A 379 22.10 -1.70 -4.22
CA ARG A 379 23.03 -1.56 -5.34
C ARG A 379 24.45 -1.95 -4.98
N ASN A 380 24.92 -1.52 -3.80
CA ASN A 380 26.33 -1.65 -3.40
C ASN A 380 26.65 -3.00 -2.74
N LYS A 381 25.75 -3.50 -1.88
CA LYS A 381 25.98 -4.74 -1.10
C LYS A 381 25.12 -5.91 -1.57
N GLY A 382 24.15 -5.69 -2.45
CA GLY A 382 23.18 -6.72 -2.83
C GLY A 382 22.25 -7.12 -1.68
N LEU A 383 22.17 -6.34 -0.60
CA LEU A 383 21.36 -6.67 0.57
C LEU A 383 19.95 -6.09 0.41
N ALA A 384 18.95 -6.97 0.38
CA ALA A 384 17.53 -6.58 0.33
C ALA A 384 16.79 -6.78 1.66
N SER A 385 17.39 -7.50 2.62
CA SER A 385 16.73 -7.87 3.88
C SER A 385 16.43 -6.66 4.76
N GLY A 386 15.28 -6.67 5.44
CA GLY A 386 14.86 -5.61 6.37
C GLY A 386 14.26 -4.37 5.72
N HIS A 387 14.23 -4.32 4.38
CA HIS A 387 13.90 -3.13 3.60
C HIS A 387 12.72 -3.36 2.67
N SER A 388 11.72 -2.49 2.72
CA SER A 388 10.42 -2.78 2.12
C SER A 388 10.41 -2.73 0.59
N VAL A 389 11.19 -1.83 -0.02
CA VAL A 389 11.18 -1.59 -1.47
C VAL A 389 12.06 -2.62 -2.16
N THR A 390 13.25 -2.85 -1.62
CA THR A 390 14.22 -3.81 -2.18
C THR A 390 13.73 -5.25 -2.03
N MET A 391 13.08 -5.61 -0.92
CA MET A 391 12.40 -6.91 -0.81
C MET A 391 11.32 -7.08 -1.89
N ARG A 392 10.52 -6.05 -2.21
CA ARG A 392 9.51 -6.14 -3.28
C ARG A 392 10.14 -6.38 -4.64
N ILE A 393 11.29 -5.77 -4.92
CA ILE A 393 12.06 -6.00 -6.15
C ILE A 393 12.52 -7.47 -6.19
N GLU A 394 13.09 -7.99 -5.11
CA GLU A 394 13.52 -9.39 -5.01
C GLU A 394 12.35 -10.39 -5.14
N PHE A 395 11.22 -10.13 -4.48
CA PHE A 395 10.01 -10.95 -4.63
C PHE A 395 9.50 -10.97 -6.08
N GLN A 396 9.57 -9.84 -6.79
CA GLN A 396 9.20 -9.78 -8.21
C GLN A 396 10.19 -10.54 -9.09
N LYS A 397 11.50 -10.44 -8.83
CA LYS A 397 12.53 -11.20 -9.54
C LYS A 397 12.31 -12.71 -9.36
N ALA A 398 12.12 -13.14 -8.12
CA ALA A 398 11.82 -14.54 -7.79
C ALA A 398 10.52 -15.02 -8.45
N GLY A 399 9.44 -14.25 -8.33
CA GLY A 399 8.16 -14.58 -8.95
C GLY A 399 8.25 -14.67 -10.48
N TRP A 400 9.02 -13.77 -11.12
CA TRP A 400 9.24 -13.80 -12.56
C TRP A 400 10.10 -14.97 -13.02
N ALA A 401 11.15 -15.31 -12.25
CA ALA A 401 11.99 -16.48 -12.52
C ALA A 401 11.18 -17.79 -12.42
N LEU A 402 10.37 -17.93 -11.37
CA LEU A 402 9.48 -19.08 -11.18
C LEU A 402 8.41 -19.16 -12.29
N ALA A 403 7.82 -18.03 -12.68
CA ALA A 403 6.85 -17.96 -13.76
C ALA A 403 7.46 -18.34 -15.12
N LYS A 404 8.70 -17.93 -15.40
CA LYS A 404 9.43 -18.33 -16.60
C LYS A 404 9.74 -19.83 -16.62
N ALA A 405 10.21 -20.36 -15.50
CA ALA A 405 10.52 -21.78 -15.36
C ALA A 405 9.28 -22.67 -15.50
N ASN A 406 8.10 -22.16 -15.12
CA ASN A 406 6.85 -22.90 -15.10
C ASN A 406 5.75 -22.18 -15.92
N TRP A 407 6.07 -21.69 -17.12
CA TRP A 407 5.18 -20.79 -17.86
C TRP A 407 3.86 -21.42 -18.31
N LEU A 408 3.83 -22.74 -18.57
CA LEU A 408 2.68 -23.42 -19.17
C LEU A 408 1.59 -23.72 -18.14
N TYR A 409 1.96 -24.38 -17.04
CA TYR A 409 1.03 -24.83 -15.99
C TYR A 409 1.34 -24.22 -14.62
N GLY A 410 2.41 -23.44 -14.45
CA GLY A 410 2.78 -22.90 -13.14
C GLY A 410 3.22 -23.98 -12.16
N VAL A 411 3.51 -23.57 -10.92
CA VAL A 411 4.01 -24.47 -9.88
C VAL A 411 2.92 -25.22 -9.12
N GLY A 412 1.64 -24.94 -9.40
CA GLY A 412 0.50 -25.39 -8.59
C GLY A 412 0.09 -24.32 -7.58
N THR A 413 -1.22 -24.16 -7.37
CA THR A 413 -1.75 -23.05 -6.55
C THR A 413 -1.51 -23.24 -5.06
N GLY A 414 -1.32 -24.47 -4.59
CA GLY A 414 -0.90 -24.74 -3.21
C GLY A 414 0.62 -24.83 -3.01
N ASP A 415 1.42 -24.99 -4.07
CA ASP A 415 2.88 -25.08 -3.93
C ASP A 415 3.60 -23.73 -4.04
N THR A 416 2.85 -22.62 -4.12
CA THR A 416 3.47 -21.30 -4.28
C THR A 416 4.48 -21.00 -3.18
N GLN A 417 4.13 -21.25 -1.91
CA GLN A 417 5.03 -20.99 -0.78
C GLN A 417 6.31 -21.83 -0.91
N ARG A 418 6.15 -23.13 -1.14
CA ARG A 418 7.27 -24.07 -1.31
C ARG A 418 8.18 -23.71 -2.47
N ALA A 419 7.62 -23.25 -3.59
CA ALA A 419 8.40 -22.82 -4.74
C ALA A 419 9.25 -21.58 -4.45
N PHE A 420 8.70 -20.61 -3.71
CA PHE A 420 9.48 -19.45 -3.24
C PHE A 420 10.57 -19.87 -2.24
N ASP A 421 10.25 -20.76 -1.29
CA ASP A 421 11.24 -21.25 -0.31
C ASP A 421 12.37 -22.04 -0.97
N ALA A 422 12.06 -22.84 -2.00
CA ALA A 422 13.04 -23.55 -2.82
C ALA A 422 13.92 -22.57 -3.63
N TYR A 423 13.32 -21.52 -4.19
CA TYR A 423 14.06 -20.49 -4.93
C TYR A 423 15.09 -19.79 -4.03
N TYR A 424 14.69 -19.39 -2.81
CA TYR A 424 15.58 -18.70 -1.88
C TYR A 424 16.63 -19.61 -1.23
N SER A 425 16.36 -20.90 -1.08
CA SER A 425 17.32 -21.87 -0.53
C SER A 425 18.39 -22.31 -1.55
N SER A 426 18.17 -22.10 -2.85
CA SER A 426 19.18 -22.38 -3.86
C SER A 426 20.43 -21.49 -3.69
N ALA A 427 21.63 -22.09 -3.74
CA ALA A 427 22.90 -21.49 -3.33
C ALA A 427 23.28 -20.17 -4.05
N GLN A 428 22.68 -19.91 -5.21
CA GLN A 428 22.88 -18.70 -6.01
C GLN A 428 22.14 -17.48 -5.45
N HIS A 429 21.11 -17.69 -4.61
CA HIS A 429 20.30 -16.65 -3.96
C HIS A 429 20.48 -16.60 -2.43
N ALA A 430 21.21 -17.56 -1.85
CA ALA A 430 21.56 -17.56 -0.44
C ALA A 430 22.36 -16.31 -0.03
N ARG A 431 23.23 -15.76 -0.90
CA ARG A 431 24.01 -14.53 -0.60
C ARG A 431 23.15 -13.28 -0.44
N THR A 432 21.97 -13.25 -1.06
CA THR A 432 20.92 -12.21 -0.90
C THR A 432 19.93 -12.54 0.23
N ALA A 433 19.87 -13.80 0.67
CA ALA A 433 18.77 -14.36 1.47
C ALA A 433 19.13 -14.83 2.89
N VAL A 434 20.39 -14.73 3.35
CA VAL A 434 20.79 -15.22 4.70
C VAL A 434 20.05 -14.53 5.87
N ALA A 435 19.21 -13.51 5.64
CA ALA A 435 18.31 -12.97 6.65
C ALA A 435 16.83 -12.78 6.21
N THR A 436 16.36 -13.43 5.14
CA THR A 436 14.91 -13.47 4.81
C THR A 436 14.21 -14.73 5.35
N ALA A 437 14.95 -15.76 5.76
CA ALA A 437 14.41 -17.10 6.00
C ALA A 437 13.75 -17.35 7.37
N ARG A 438 13.48 -16.34 8.22
CA ARG A 438 12.80 -16.59 9.52
C ARG A 438 11.73 -15.61 9.98
N ALA A 439 11.46 -14.53 9.26
CA ALA A 439 10.51 -13.53 9.75
C ALA A 439 9.78 -12.79 8.63
N GLN A 440 8.88 -13.47 7.93
CA GLN A 440 7.55 -12.98 7.55
C GLN A 440 6.91 -14.00 6.61
N ARG A 441 5.74 -14.50 7.01
CA ARG A 441 4.89 -15.31 6.13
C ARG A 441 4.71 -14.51 4.82
N VAL A 442 4.74 -15.19 3.66
CA VAL A 442 4.55 -14.61 2.32
C VAL A 442 3.06 -14.36 1.93
N PRO A 443 2.05 -14.14 2.81
CA PRO A 443 0.75 -13.69 2.35
C PRO A 443 0.79 -12.32 1.66
N ASP A 444 1.54 -11.34 2.19
CA ASP A 444 1.25 -9.93 1.91
C ASP A 444 1.67 -9.44 0.50
N ALA A 445 2.72 -10.00 -0.10
CA ALA A 445 3.20 -9.53 -1.42
C ALA A 445 2.32 -10.03 -2.57
N VAL A 446 1.84 -11.28 -2.49
CA VAL A 446 0.93 -11.89 -3.47
C VAL A 446 -0.51 -11.39 -3.27
N ASP A 447 -0.94 -11.13 -2.01
CA ASP A 447 -2.23 -10.50 -1.73
C ASP A 447 -2.30 -9.06 -2.27
N GLN A 448 -1.20 -8.29 -2.18
CA GLN A 448 -1.16 -6.91 -2.67
C GLN A 448 -1.33 -6.82 -4.19
N PHE A 449 -0.70 -7.70 -4.97
CA PHE A 449 -0.82 -7.68 -6.43
C PHE A 449 -2.19 -8.19 -6.91
N ARG A 450 -2.77 -9.19 -6.21
CA ARG A 450 -4.13 -9.70 -6.48
C ARG A 450 -5.21 -8.66 -6.16
N ARG A 451 -5.03 -7.87 -5.09
CA ARG A 451 -5.99 -6.83 -4.69
C ARG A 451 -5.88 -5.54 -5.51
N LEU A 452 -4.68 -5.16 -5.96
CA LEU A 452 -4.50 -4.04 -6.91
C LEU A 452 -5.14 -4.33 -8.27
N ARG A 453 -5.03 -5.56 -8.79
CA ARG A 453 -5.77 -5.97 -10.00
C ARG A 453 -7.28 -5.92 -9.80
N ALA A 454 -7.79 -6.40 -8.67
CA ALA A 454 -9.22 -6.32 -8.36
C ALA A 454 -9.72 -4.86 -8.27
N VAL A 455 -8.93 -3.95 -7.68
CA VAL A 455 -9.25 -2.52 -7.61
C VAL A 455 -9.17 -1.85 -8.98
N VAL A 456 -8.16 -2.16 -9.81
CA VAL A 456 -8.03 -1.62 -11.17
C VAL A 456 -9.11 -2.14 -12.10
N VAL A 457 -9.52 -3.41 -11.95
CA VAL A 457 -10.65 -4.01 -12.67
C VAL A 457 -11.98 -3.44 -12.17
N ALA A 458 -12.15 -3.25 -10.87
CA ALA A 458 -13.33 -2.55 -10.31
C ALA A 458 -13.39 -1.10 -10.81
N LEU A 459 -12.25 -0.40 -10.88
CA LEU A 459 -12.17 0.95 -11.45
C LEU A 459 -12.50 0.93 -12.95
N HIS A 460 -11.99 -0.03 -13.71
CA HIS A 460 -12.31 -0.19 -15.13
C HIS A 460 -13.79 -0.52 -15.34
N LEU A 461 -14.40 -1.35 -14.49
CA LEU A 461 -15.81 -1.71 -14.55
C LEU A 461 -16.71 -0.53 -14.16
N VAL A 462 -16.39 0.20 -13.10
CA VAL A 462 -17.11 1.42 -12.71
C VAL A 462 -17.04 2.45 -13.84
N VAL A 463 -15.86 2.58 -14.47
CA VAL A 463 -15.67 3.51 -15.61
C VAL A 463 -16.41 3.05 -16.85
N ALA A 464 -16.30 1.78 -17.24
CA ALA A 464 -16.99 1.22 -18.39
C ALA A 464 -18.52 1.35 -18.21
N ARG A 465 -19.00 1.22 -16.97
CA ARG A 465 -20.42 1.34 -16.62
C ARG A 465 -20.90 2.80 -16.61
N VAL A 466 -20.05 3.75 -16.22
CA VAL A 466 -20.30 5.19 -16.39
C VAL A 466 -20.25 5.59 -17.87
N GLN A 467 -19.42 4.94 -18.69
CA GLN A 467 -19.36 5.17 -20.14
C GLN A 467 -20.60 4.64 -20.87
N ALA A 468 -21.08 3.45 -20.53
CA ALA A 468 -22.34 2.90 -21.05
C ALA A 468 -23.53 3.81 -20.71
N TRP A 469 -23.59 4.29 -19.46
CA TRP A 469 -24.64 5.20 -19.01
C TRP A 469 -24.64 6.55 -19.76
N ARG A 470 -23.45 7.08 -20.06
CA ARG A 470 -23.33 8.34 -20.80
C ARG A 470 -23.73 8.19 -22.26
N MET A 471 -23.42 7.04 -22.88
CA MET A 471 -23.86 6.73 -24.25
C MET A 471 -25.39 6.63 -24.33
N GLU A 472 -26.04 5.98 -23.37
CA GLU A 472 -27.50 5.89 -23.26
C GLU A 472 -28.15 7.27 -23.02
N ALA A 473 -27.59 8.08 -22.12
CA ALA A 473 -28.10 9.44 -21.88
C ALA A 473 -27.97 10.34 -23.12
N THR A 474 -26.88 10.21 -23.88
CA THR A 474 -26.69 10.98 -25.13
C THR A 474 -27.62 10.49 -26.24
N ALA A 475 -27.91 9.18 -26.29
CA ALA A 475 -28.87 8.61 -27.23
C ALA A 475 -30.31 9.06 -26.93
N LEU A 476 -30.71 9.06 -25.66
CA LEU A 476 -32.03 9.54 -25.22
C LEU A 476 -32.21 11.04 -25.50
N HIS A 477 -31.17 11.85 -25.33
CA HIS A 477 -31.22 13.28 -25.63
C HIS A 477 -31.39 13.55 -27.14
N ARG A 478 -30.66 12.81 -28.00
CA ARG A 478 -30.84 12.88 -29.46
C ARG A 478 -32.22 12.40 -29.92
N LEU A 479 -32.81 11.43 -29.23
CA LEU A 479 -34.17 10.94 -29.49
C LEU A 479 -35.20 11.99 -29.10
N GLY A 480 -35.02 12.68 -27.98
CA GLY A 480 -35.84 13.82 -27.55
C GLY A 480 -35.78 14.99 -28.55
N ASP A 481 -34.61 15.32 -29.07
CA ASP A 481 -34.44 16.38 -30.09
C ASP A 481 -35.00 16.01 -31.46
N ARG A 482 -35.06 14.72 -31.80
CA ARG A 482 -35.75 14.24 -33.02
C ARG A 482 -37.26 14.31 -32.85
N LEU A 483 -37.79 13.88 -31.71
CA LEU A 483 -39.22 13.94 -31.41
C LEU A 483 -39.73 15.39 -31.34
N ARG A 484 -38.97 16.32 -30.73
CA ARG A 484 -39.33 17.75 -30.73
C ARG A 484 -39.34 18.36 -32.14
N ARG A 485 -38.43 17.95 -33.03
CA ARG A 485 -38.43 18.42 -34.43
C ARG A 485 -39.58 17.87 -35.25
N VAL A 486 -40.05 16.66 -34.97
CA VAL A 486 -41.22 16.08 -35.64
C VAL A 486 -42.52 16.74 -35.18
N VAL A 487 -42.62 17.11 -33.89
CA VAL A 487 -43.81 17.77 -33.32
C VAL A 487 -43.91 19.26 -33.66
N LEU A 488 -42.79 19.92 -34.00
CA LEU A 488 -42.77 21.35 -34.39
C LEU A 488 -42.89 21.58 -35.91
N HIS A 489 -42.89 20.53 -36.73
CA HIS A 489 -42.96 20.60 -38.20
C HIS A 489 -44.03 19.69 -38.83
N GLY A 490 -44.94 19.15 -38.02
CA GLY A 490 -46.21 18.56 -38.47
C GLY A 490 -47.35 19.32 -37.83
#